data_AF-A0A7C8D9S9-F1
#
_entry.id   AF-A0A7C8D9S9-F1
#
_cell.length_a   1.000
_cell.length_b   1.000
_cell.length_c   1.000
_cell.angle_alpha   90.00
_cell.angle_beta   90.00
_cell.angle_gamma   90.00
#
_symmetry.space_group_name_H-M   'P 1'
#
loop_
_entity.id
_entity.type
_entity.pdbx_description
1 polymer ?
#
loop_
_entity_poly.entity_id
_entity_poly.type
_entity_poly.pdbx_seq_one_letter_code
_entity_poly.pdbx_strand_id
1 'polypeptide(L)'
;MPVVLPPSAGYLGKSRRRISASGLVTWERCPRQWHYRRRIGLNDATNPEMVIGLVVEDALCGLFIQRFSENGAPMPGLAEWVNFSRQENGLGKISPDGEIIISDLESISKWMDLVVPSLVDEVQRLLQARWDATQWKAAGRDIKEVKDERIENLLRGGIKLQLEEVENCFQAGGGPHLNSYRESGDPFTVPAPCWDEAPVNPGEDANRTAADGFETSGDVTIWEAWEIARPWVKDPRIAAPQRLFHPDGWAAGEMDLVHRWDGAVRICDIKASAGTSGYSAGLANQLRFYQWLWGITRTHSGRPKKGESSGELSGLEGWYLNGPHRKIIDLLDEKTLESETSRWKNIHEQMTLSGLHPTHLAPADPAPWLTHAPGGKALPVEDEQMAKSLTCERCTAAAFCDTSPAKVQAKALAALTPPELGSPENLVASLIPKAPCTMISDIPQRLNVKGEVKGQWGPLSNHYGEEVRGATIVVGSTNVTIEEMGAESFGEIPSGTELALLDVAPGVWRRMTRLYLDEHSSIKPASELEDIEFTRLGLIPTKANLSGQVVSRGGHSGVNVRGKPWSMSTCHIWDGESVVEVVAFGSAITRTFQELKVGDIVRILAAELGWRDGVPQVRIDQRNTRLEVKH
;
A
#
# COMPACT_ATOMS: atom_id res chain seq x y z
N MET A 1 -11.28 4.35 14.56
CA MET A 1 -11.53 4.37 13.11
C MET A 1 -11.28 5.79 12.64
N PRO A 2 -10.75 5.97 11.43
CA PRO A 2 -9.70 6.95 11.11
C PRO A 2 -9.75 8.18 12.00
N VAL A 3 -8.87 8.16 12.98
CA VAL A 3 -8.95 9.00 14.19
C VAL A 3 -8.17 10.30 14.02
N VAL A 4 -7.42 10.41 12.93
CA VAL A 4 -6.39 11.43 12.73
C VAL A 4 -6.33 11.77 11.25
N LEU A 5 -6.23 13.06 10.95
CA LEU A 5 -5.82 13.51 9.63
C LEU A 5 -4.40 12.99 9.35
N PRO A 6 -4.07 12.61 8.10
CA PRO A 6 -2.68 12.31 7.77
C PRO A 6 -1.80 13.52 8.12
N PRO A 7 -0.54 13.33 8.57
CA PRO A 7 0.37 14.45 8.81
C PRO A 7 0.39 15.38 7.58
N SER A 8 0.21 16.68 7.83
CA SER A 8 -0.18 17.69 6.83
C SER A 8 0.88 17.95 5.75
N ALA A 9 2.15 17.65 6.02
CA ALA A 9 3.29 17.67 5.11
C ALA A 9 4.51 17.00 5.77
N GLY A 10 5.65 16.90 5.07
CA GLY A 10 6.93 16.49 5.66
C GLY A 10 7.40 15.07 5.29
N TYR A 11 8.60 14.70 5.77
CA TYR A 11 9.25 13.41 5.52
C TYR A 11 8.39 12.18 5.86
N LEU A 12 7.54 12.27 6.89
CA LEU A 12 6.60 11.22 7.30
C LEU A 12 5.23 11.29 6.60
N GLY A 13 4.96 12.37 5.84
CA GLY A 13 3.86 12.41 4.89
C GLY A 13 4.02 11.41 3.74
N LYS A 14 5.25 10.89 3.53
CA LYS A 14 5.59 9.88 2.52
C LYS A 14 5.02 8.51 2.90
N SER A 15 4.19 7.93 2.03
CA SER A 15 3.58 6.61 2.26
C SER A 15 4.59 5.47 2.42
N ARG A 16 5.79 5.57 1.81
CA ARG A 16 6.79 4.48 1.78
C ARG A 16 7.79 4.50 2.95
N ARG A 17 7.85 5.58 3.72
CA ARG A 17 8.63 5.62 4.99
C ARG A 17 7.78 5.25 6.20
N ARG A 18 6.46 5.08 6.02
CA ARG A 18 5.59 4.55 7.07
C ARG A 18 5.61 3.03 7.05
N ILE A 19 5.70 2.43 8.22
CA ILE A 19 5.37 1.01 8.34
C ILE A 19 3.85 0.85 8.22
N SER A 20 3.43 -0.19 7.51
CA SER A 20 2.03 -0.63 7.41
C SER A 20 1.98 -2.12 7.63
N ALA A 21 0.82 -2.68 7.98
CA ALA A 21 0.68 -4.13 8.17
C ALA A 21 1.19 -4.93 6.95
N SER A 22 0.80 -4.53 5.74
CA SER A 22 1.29 -5.18 4.51
C SER A 22 2.80 -5.02 4.30
N GLY A 23 3.37 -3.88 4.72
CA GLY A 23 4.82 -3.63 4.70
C GLY A 23 5.56 -4.52 5.71
N LEU A 24 5.06 -4.59 6.95
CA LEU A 24 5.57 -5.45 8.02
C LEU A 24 5.52 -6.93 7.60
N VAL A 25 4.37 -7.41 7.11
CA VAL A 25 4.22 -8.80 6.62
C VAL A 25 5.20 -9.12 5.49
N THR A 26 5.48 -8.16 4.61
CA THR A 26 6.48 -8.37 3.54
C THR A 26 7.89 -8.44 4.12
N TRP A 27 8.22 -7.58 5.09
CA TRP A 27 9.52 -7.57 5.76
C TRP A 27 9.76 -8.84 6.56
N GLU A 28 8.78 -9.28 7.34
CA GLU A 28 8.86 -10.52 8.10
C GLU A 28 8.89 -11.76 7.22
N ARG A 29 8.35 -11.69 5.99
CA ARG A 29 8.56 -12.75 4.99
C ARG A 29 10.00 -12.77 4.50
N CYS A 30 10.57 -11.62 4.16
CA CYS A 30 11.99 -11.43 3.88
C CYS A 30 12.32 -9.93 3.76
N PRO A 31 13.27 -9.38 4.55
CA PRO A 31 13.63 -7.97 4.46
C PRO A 31 14.16 -7.57 3.08
N ARG A 32 14.95 -8.44 2.42
CA ARG A 32 15.41 -8.22 1.04
C ARG A 32 14.26 -8.22 0.02
N GLN A 33 13.25 -9.07 0.19
CA GLN A 33 12.04 -9.01 -0.64
C GLN A 33 11.31 -7.68 -0.45
N TRP A 34 11.17 -7.22 0.79
CA TRP A 34 10.61 -5.90 1.08
C TRP A 34 11.41 -4.79 0.38
N HIS A 35 12.73 -4.84 0.42
CA HIS A 35 13.59 -3.85 -0.23
C HIS A 35 13.30 -3.78 -1.74
N TYR A 36 13.34 -4.90 -2.46
CA TYR A 36 13.02 -4.89 -3.89
C TYR A 36 11.58 -4.45 -4.18
N ARG A 37 10.59 -4.94 -3.42
CA ARG A 37 9.18 -4.67 -3.70
C ARG A 37 8.73 -3.27 -3.31
N ARG A 38 9.19 -2.75 -2.17
CA ARG A 38 8.70 -1.49 -1.58
C ARG A 38 9.67 -0.34 -1.76
N ARG A 39 10.99 -0.60 -1.63
CA ARG A 39 12.03 0.43 -1.78
C ARG A 39 12.38 0.66 -3.24
N ILE A 40 12.79 -0.37 -3.97
CA ILE A 40 13.04 -0.30 -5.42
C ILE A 40 11.72 -0.16 -6.20
N GLY A 41 10.65 -0.80 -5.71
CA GLY A 41 9.31 -0.71 -6.30
C GLY A 41 9.02 -1.76 -7.37
N LEU A 42 9.75 -2.88 -7.38
CA LEU A 42 9.48 -4.00 -8.29
C LEU A 42 8.08 -4.55 -8.05
N ASN A 43 7.27 -4.63 -9.11
CA ASN A 43 5.92 -5.17 -9.07
C ASN A 43 5.90 -6.63 -9.48
N ASP A 44 4.81 -7.32 -9.14
CA ASP A 44 4.49 -8.63 -9.68
C ASP A 44 3.56 -8.50 -10.89
N ALA A 45 3.60 -9.47 -11.79
CA ALA A 45 2.57 -9.60 -12.81
C ALA A 45 1.20 -9.83 -12.13
N THR A 46 0.18 -9.09 -12.55
CA THR A 46 -1.14 -9.17 -11.92
C THR A 46 -1.81 -10.48 -12.31
N ASN A 47 -2.29 -11.21 -11.31
CA ASN A 47 -3.12 -12.40 -11.49
C ASN A 47 -4.60 -12.06 -11.24
N PRO A 48 -5.56 -12.78 -11.86
CA PRO A 48 -6.98 -12.56 -11.63
C PRO A 48 -7.36 -12.54 -10.13
N GLU A 49 -6.78 -13.44 -9.33
CA GLU A 49 -7.03 -13.54 -7.89
C GLU A 49 -6.72 -12.27 -7.10
N MET A 50 -5.74 -11.46 -7.55
CA MET A 50 -5.39 -10.21 -6.90
C MET A 50 -6.46 -9.13 -7.10
N VAL A 51 -7.16 -9.17 -8.24
CA VAL A 51 -8.22 -8.20 -8.55
C VAL A 51 -9.53 -8.60 -7.86
N ILE A 52 -9.85 -9.90 -7.84
CA ILE A 52 -11.07 -10.43 -7.21
C ILE A 52 -11.18 -9.98 -5.76
N GLY A 53 -10.10 -10.13 -4.99
CA GLY A 53 -10.11 -9.80 -3.57
C GLY A 53 -10.56 -8.37 -3.29
N LEU A 54 -10.03 -7.41 -4.06
CA LEU A 54 -10.36 -6.00 -3.90
C LEU A 54 -11.81 -5.70 -4.27
N VAL A 55 -12.33 -6.27 -5.36
CA VAL A 55 -13.68 -5.96 -5.85
C VAL A 55 -14.75 -6.63 -4.98
N VAL A 56 -14.51 -7.86 -4.51
CA VAL A 56 -15.43 -8.55 -3.60
C VAL A 56 -15.49 -7.87 -2.24
N GLU A 57 -14.35 -7.41 -1.71
CA GLU A 57 -14.30 -6.63 -0.47
C GLU A 57 -15.09 -5.32 -0.61
N ASP A 58 -14.87 -4.55 -1.69
CA ASP A 58 -15.62 -3.32 -1.98
C ASP A 58 -17.14 -3.59 -2.02
N ALA A 59 -17.57 -4.70 -2.65
CA ALA A 59 -18.98 -5.09 -2.77
C ALA A 59 -19.60 -5.47 -1.41
N LEU A 60 -18.89 -6.27 -0.60
CA LEU A 60 -19.35 -6.66 0.73
C LEU A 60 -19.42 -5.45 1.68
N CYS A 61 -18.40 -4.59 1.70
CA CYS A 61 -18.42 -3.35 2.47
C CYS A 61 -19.60 -2.47 2.05
N GLY A 62 -19.85 -2.33 0.75
CA GLY A 62 -21.01 -1.61 0.22
C GLY A 62 -22.35 -2.23 0.60
N LEU A 63 -22.43 -3.56 0.70
CA LEU A 63 -23.63 -4.28 1.13
C LEU A 63 -23.88 -4.12 2.63
N PHE A 64 -22.85 -4.20 3.46
CA PHE A 64 -22.97 -4.15 4.92
C PHE A 64 -23.37 -2.78 5.46
N ILE A 65 -23.25 -1.74 4.65
CA ILE A 65 -23.69 -0.38 4.99
C ILE A 65 -25.10 -0.08 4.47
N GLN A 66 -25.80 -1.08 3.91
CA GLN A 66 -27.19 -0.95 3.50
C GLN A 66 -28.10 -0.85 4.72
N ARG A 67 -28.99 0.15 4.74
CA ARG A 67 -30.13 0.20 5.64
C ARG A 67 -31.34 -0.44 4.97
N PHE A 68 -32.12 -1.20 5.72
CA PHE A 68 -33.36 -1.77 5.23
C PHE A 68 -34.50 -0.77 5.29
N SER A 69 -35.51 -0.93 4.43
CA SER A 69 -36.72 -0.12 4.47
C SER A 69 -37.44 -0.27 5.83
N GLU A 70 -37.91 0.86 6.34
CA GLU A 70 -38.47 1.00 7.69
C GLU A 70 -39.97 0.72 7.73
N ASN A 71 -40.53 0.54 8.93
CA ASN A 71 -41.98 0.45 9.17
C ASN A 71 -42.69 -0.64 8.34
N GLY A 72 -42.01 -1.75 8.06
CA GLY A 72 -42.55 -2.86 7.27
C GLY A 72 -42.71 -2.55 5.77
N ALA A 73 -42.13 -1.46 5.27
CA ALA A 73 -42.10 -1.19 3.84
C ALA A 73 -41.26 -2.28 3.11
N PRO A 74 -41.66 -2.67 1.88
CA PRO A 74 -40.88 -3.62 1.09
C PRO A 74 -39.48 -3.09 0.78
N MET A 75 -38.46 -3.90 1.07
CA MET A 75 -37.08 -3.64 0.70
C MET A 75 -36.85 -4.05 -0.77
N PRO A 76 -36.38 -3.14 -1.64
CA PRO A 76 -36.10 -3.47 -3.04
C PRO A 76 -34.98 -4.50 -3.17
N GLY A 77 -35.09 -5.44 -4.13
CA GLY A 77 -34.08 -6.45 -4.46
C GLY A 77 -32.87 -5.88 -5.21
N LEU A 78 -32.24 -4.83 -4.67
CA LEU A 78 -30.99 -4.27 -5.18
C LEU A 78 -30.20 -3.58 -4.06
N ALA A 79 -28.93 -3.90 -3.93
CA ALA A 79 -28.02 -3.19 -3.03
C ALA A 79 -27.60 -1.84 -3.66
N GLU A 80 -27.65 -0.76 -2.89
CA GLU A 80 -27.34 0.60 -3.39
C GLU A 80 -25.93 0.73 -3.95
N TRP A 81 -24.98 -0.07 -3.42
CA TRP A 81 -23.61 -0.14 -3.93
C TRP A 81 -23.53 -0.41 -5.44
N VAL A 82 -24.44 -1.22 -5.99
CA VAL A 82 -24.46 -1.54 -7.43
C VAL A 82 -24.68 -0.27 -8.25
N ASN A 83 -25.70 0.52 -7.89
CA ASN A 83 -26.00 1.76 -8.60
C ASN A 83 -24.92 2.83 -8.37
N PHE A 84 -24.40 2.94 -7.15
CA PHE A 84 -23.26 3.81 -6.85
C PHE A 84 -22.05 3.48 -7.73
N SER A 85 -21.61 2.23 -7.75
CA SER A 85 -20.47 1.78 -8.55
C SER A 85 -20.68 2.08 -10.04
N ARG A 86 -21.86 1.79 -10.58
CA ARG A 86 -22.19 2.07 -11.99
C ARG A 86 -22.07 3.55 -12.31
N GLN A 87 -22.62 4.43 -11.47
CA GLN A 87 -22.57 5.87 -11.67
C GLN A 87 -21.14 6.42 -11.61
N GLU A 88 -20.32 5.95 -10.68
CA GLU A 88 -18.89 6.30 -10.59
C GLU A 88 -18.11 5.90 -11.86
N ASN A 89 -18.61 4.91 -12.60
CA ASN A 89 -18.05 4.46 -13.87
C ASN A 89 -18.80 5.03 -15.10
N GLY A 90 -19.63 6.05 -14.92
CA GLY A 90 -20.36 6.74 -15.99
C GLY A 90 -21.52 5.93 -16.61
N LEU A 91 -21.99 4.90 -15.92
CA LEU A 91 -23.10 4.05 -16.37
C LEU A 91 -24.43 4.46 -15.72
N GLY A 92 -25.53 4.17 -16.40
CA GLY A 92 -26.88 4.37 -15.87
C GLY A 92 -27.24 3.39 -14.75
N LYS A 93 -28.15 3.82 -13.86
CA LYS A 93 -28.74 2.97 -12.81
C LYS A 93 -29.50 1.79 -13.41
N ILE A 94 -29.59 0.71 -12.65
CA ILE A 94 -30.48 -0.41 -12.92
C ILE A 94 -31.64 -0.40 -11.92
N SER A 95 -32.75 -1.04 -12.32
CA SER A 95 -33.92 -1.21 -11.49
C SER A 95 -33.75 -2.44 -10.57
N PRO A 96 -34.34 -2.42 -9.37
CA PRO A 96 -34.40 -3.58 -8.50
C PRO A 96 -35.14 -4.77 -9.13
N ASP A 97 -34.75 -5.98 -8.76
CA ASP A 97 -35.46 -7.21 -9.11
C ASP A 97 -36.21 -7.76 -7.90
N GLY A 98 -37.53 -7.55 -7.89
CA GLY A 98 -38.39 -7.90 -6.78
C GLY A 98 -38.24 -7.01 -5.54
N GLU A 99 -39.00 -7.35 -4.51
CA GLU A 99 -39.01 -6.69 -3.21
C GLU A 99 -39.41 -7.68 -2.12
N ILE A 100 -39.00 -7.43 -0.88
CA ILE A 100 -39.33 -8.28 0.26
C ILE A 100 -39.48 -7.46 1.53
N ILE A 101 -40.48 -7.79 2.35
CA ILE A 101 -40.65 -7.18 3.67
C ILE A 101 -39.69 -7.86 4.64
N ILE A 102 -38.88 -7.07 5.34
CA ILE A 102 -37.94 -7.57 6.35
C ILE A 102 -38.65 -7.70 7.69
N SER A 103 -38.88 -8.94 8.13
CA SER A 103 -39.58 -9.25 9.39
C SER A 103 -38.84 -10.23 10.29
N ASP A 104 -37.96 -11.05 9.72
CA ASP A 104 -37.14 -12.04 10.43
C ASP A 104 -35.82 -12.32 9.69
N LEU A 105 -34.96 -13.17 10.28
CA LEU A 105 -33.66 -13.53 9.68
C LEU A 105 -33.81 -14.26 8.34
N GLU A 106 -34.91 -15.01 8.13
CA GLU A 106 -35.20 -15.70 6.88
C GLU A 106 -35.52 -14.70 5.76
N SER A 107 -36.26 -13.62 6.06
CA SER A 107 -36.55 -12.55 5.13
C SER A 107 -35.30 -11.77 4.71
N ILE A 108 -34.34 -11.56 5.61
CA ILE A 108 -33.02 -11.01 5.24
C ILE A 108 -32.29 -11.98 4.31
N SER A 109 -32.27 -13.28 4.63
CA SER A 109 -31.61 -14.28 3.79
C SER A 109 -32.22 -14.33 2.37
N LYS A 110 -33.55 -14.25 2.26
CA LYS A 110 -34.25 -14.14 0.98
C LYS A 110 -33.94 -12.84 0.24
N TRP A 111 -33.81 -11.71 0.95
CA TRP A 111 -33.36 -10.47 0.33
C TRP A 111 -31.93 -10.60 -0.23
N MET A 112 -31.03 -11.26 0.51
CA MET A 112 -29.68 -11.55 0.03
C MET A 112 -29.70 -12.36 -1.26
N ASP A 113 -30.60 -13.34 -1.37
CA ASP A 113 -30.78 -14.11 -2.62
C ASP A 113 -31.27 -13.25 -3.80
N LEU A 114 -32.08 -12.20 -3.56
CA LEU A 114 -32.49 -11.26 -4.60
C LEU A 114 -31.33 -10.37 -5.07
N VAL A 115 -30.46 -9.89 -4.17
CA VAL A 115 -29.41 -8.93 -4.53
C VAL A 115 -28.14 -9.57 -5.07
N VAL A 116 -27.82 -10.80 -4.66
CA VAL A 116 -26.58 -11.50 -5.03
C VAL A 116 -26.34 -11.55 -6.55
N PRO A 117 -27.33 -11.87 -7.42
CA PRO A 117 -27.12 -11.85 -8.87
C PRO A 117 -26.61 -10.50 -9.40
N SER A 118 -27.23 -9.39 -8.98
CA SER A 118 -26.81 -8.04 -9.39
C SER A 118 -25.43 -7.65 -8.86
N LEU A 119 -25.06 -8.13 -7.66
CA LEU A 119 -23.71 -7.96 -7.10
C LEU A 119 -22.68 -8.74 -7.90
N VAL A 120 -22.98 -9.99 -8.29
CA VAL A 120 -22.10 -10.82 -9.11
C VAL A 120 -21.84 -10.14 -10.46
N ASP A 121 -22.89 -9.69 -11.14
CA ASP A 121 -22.78 -8.99 -12.43
C ASP A 121 -21.90 -7.74 -12.33
N GLU A 122 -22.10 -6.93 -11.29
CA GLU A 122 -21.34 -5.70 -11.11
C GLU A 122 -19.88 -5.96 -10.69
N VAL A 123 -19.64 -6.96 -9.83
CA VAL A 123 -18.29 -7.42 -9.50
C VAL A 123 -17.57 -7.93 -10.75
N GLN A 124 -18.23 -8.73 -11.59
CA GLN A 124 -17.66 -9.24 -12.84
C GLN A 124 -17.32 -8.11 -13.81
N ARG A 125 -18.19 -7.10 -13.93
CA ARG A 125 -17.94 -5.89 -14.74
C ARG A 125 -16.72 -5.13 -14.25
N LEU A 126 -16.63 -4.88 -12.94
CA LEU A 126 -15.50 -4.17 -12.33
C LEU A 126 -14.19 -4.96 -12.44
N LEU A 127 -14.26 -6.28 -12.29
CA LEU A 127 -13.12 -7.17 -12.50
C LEU A 127 -12.55 -7.04 -13.91
N GLN A 128 -13.42 -7.10 -14.93
CA GLN A 128 -13.03 -6.91 -16.32
C GLN A 128 -12.41 -5.51 -16.54
N ALA A 129 -13.06 -4.45 -16.04
CA ALA A 129 -12.55 -3.08 -16.17
C ALA A 129 -11.17 -2.89 -15.52
N ARG A 130 -10.98 -3.39 -14.29
CA ARG A 130 -9.69 -3.31 -13.59
C ARG A 130 -8.62 -4.18 -14.27
N TRP A 131 -9.00 -5.35 -14.79
CA TRP A 131 -8.12 -6.20 -15.57
C TRP A 131 -7.67 -5.49 -16.85
N ASP A 132 -8.56 -4.86 -17.60
CA ASP A 132 -8.21 -4.16 -18.84
C ASP A 132 -7.32 -2.94 -18.61
N ALA A 133 -7.50 -2.26 -17.48
CA ALA A 133 -6.62 -1.16 -17.07
C ALA A 133 -5.24 -1.63 -16.57
N THR A 134 -5.04 -2.92 -16.31
CA THR A 134 -3.79 -3.46 -15.78
C THR A 134 -2.69 -3.47 -16.84
N GLN A 135 -1.58 -2.82 -16.54
CA GLN A 135 -0.44 -2.69 -17.46
C GLN A 135 0.36 -3.99 -17.66
N TRP A 136 0.44 -4.84 -16.64
CA TRP A 136 1.20 -6.07 -16.69
C TRP A 136 0.43 -7.22 -16.05
N LYS A 137 0.01 -8.14 -16.91
CA LYS A 137 -0.77 -9.34 -16.59
C LYS A 137 0.15 -10.55 -16.56
N ALA A 138 -0.13 -11.49 -15.67
CA ALA A 138 0.59 -12.76 -15.62
C ALA A 138 0.40 -13.54 -16.93
N ALA A 139 1.50 -14.08 -17.47
CA ALA A 139 1.47 -14.81 -18.73
C ALA A 139 0.55 -16.04 -18.63
N GLY A 140 -0.27 -16.24 -19.67
CA GLY A 140 -1.21 -17.36 -19.74
C GLY A 140 -2.40 -17.26 -18.78
N ARG A 141 -2.58 -16.12 -18.09
CA ARG A 141 -3.72 -15.88 -17.21
C ARG A 141 -4.71 -14.91 -17.85
N ASP A 142 -6.00 -15.12 -17.64
CA ASP A 142 -7.07 -14.22 -18.09
C ASP A 142 -8.18 -14.08 -17.05
N ILE A 143 -8.83 -12.91 -17.01
CA ILE A 143 -9.93 -12.65 -16.08
C ILE A 143 -11.15 -13.54 -16.32
N LYS A 144 -11.34 -14.08 -17.54
CA LYS A 144 -12.40 -15.04 -17.89
C LYS A 144 -12.30 -16.38 -17.17
N GLU A 145 -11.16 -16.67 -16.54
CA GLU A 145 -11.00 -17.81 -15.62
C GLU A 145 -11.84 -17.64 -14.35
N VAL A 146 -12.14 -16.40 -13.98
CA VAL A 146 -13.01 -16.08 -12.86
C VAL A 146 -14.45 -16.23 -13.33
N LYS A 147 -15.11 -17.27 -12.81
CA LYS A 147 -16.51 -17.55 -13.09
C LYS A 147 -17.42 -16.93 -12.05
N ASP A 148 -18.66 -16.67 -12.45
CA ASP A 148 -19.70 -16.09 -11.61
C ASP A 148 -19.92 -16.92 -10.35
N GLU A 149 -19.87 -18.26 -10.44
CA GLU A 149 -20.02 -19.14 -9.27
C GLU A 149 -18.90 -18.93 -8.24
N ARG A 150 -17.68 -18.57 -8.68
CA ARG A 150 -16.59 -18.25 -7.77
C ARG A 150 -16.86 -16.95 -7.02
N ILE A 151 -17.38 -15.93 -7.71
CA ILE A 151 -17.71 -14.63 -7.12
C ILE A 151 -18.88 -14.79 -6.15
N GLU A 152 -19.94 -15.47 -6.59
CA GLU A 152 -21.12 -15.78 -5.79
C GLU A 152 -20.73 -16.50 -4.50
N ASN A 153 -19.88 -17.53 -4.58
CA ASN A 153 -19.40 -18.26 -3.40
C ASN A 153 -18.68 -17.34 -2.40
N LEU A 154 -17.85 -16.40 -2.87
CA LEU A 154 -17.16 -15.45 -2.00
C LEU A 154 -18.12 -14.43 -1.37
N LEU A 155 -19.05 -13.89 -2.15
CA LEU A 155 -20.08 -12.96 -1.65
C LEU A 155 -20.95 -13.64 -0.60
N ARG A 156 -21.48 -14.84 -0.89
CA ARG A 156 -22.27 -15.63 0.05
C ARG A 156 -21.51 -15.99 1.32
N GLY A 157 -20.21 -16.27 1.21
CA GLY A 157 -19.35 -16.48 2.37
C GLY A 157 -19.29 -15.27 3.30
N GLY A 158 -19.12 -14.07 2.75
CA GLY A 158 -19.11 -12.83 3.52
C GLY A 158 -20.48 -12.49 4.12
N ILE A 159 -21.54 -12.65 3.33
CA ILE A 159 -22.94 -12.46 3.77
C ILE A 159 -23.24 -13.38 4.94
N LYS A 160 -22.88 -14.67 4.85
CA LYS A 160 -23.11 -15.63 5.93
C LYS A 160 -22.45 -15.20 7.24
N LEU A 161 -21.17 -14.78 7.18
CA LEU A 161 -20.44 -14.32 8.37
C LEU A 161 -21.08 -13.07 8.98
N GLN A 162 -21.60 -12.15 8.16
CA GLN A 162 -22.33 -10.98 8.66
C GLN A 162 -23.69 -11.36 9.26
N LEU A 163 -24.44 -12.29 8.66
CA LEU A 163 -25.72 -12.75 9.19
C LEU A 163 -25.55 -13.45 10.56
N GLU A 164 -24.42 -14.13 10.79
CA GLU A 164 -24.08 -14.64 12.12
C GLU A 164 -23.95 -13.51 13.16
N GLU A 165 -23.38 -12.35 12.80
CA GLU A 165 -23.32 -11.19 13.72
C GLU A 165 -24.71 -10.62 14.00
N VAL A 166 -25.57 -10.55 12.99
CA VAL A 166 -26.95 -10.06 13.10
C VAL A 166 -27.78 -10.99 13.98
N GLU A 167 -27.67 -12.30 13.77
CA GLU A 167 -28.33 -13.31 14.59
C GLU A 167 -27.86 -13.21 16.04
N ASN A 168 -26.54 -13.12 16.27
CA ASN A 168 -26.00 -12.96 17.63
C ASN A 168 -26.50 -11.66 18.29
N CYS A 169 -26.58 -10.56 17.54
CA CYS A 169 -27.13 -9.29 18.04
C CYS A 169 -28.61 -9.43 18.43
N PHE A 170 -29.41 -10.06 17.57
CA PHE A 170 -30.82 -10.32 17.84
C PHE A 170 -31.02 -11.20 19.08
N GLN A 171 -30.27 -12.31 19.21
CA GLN A 171 -30.35 -13.20 20.37
C GLN A 171 -29.86 -12.53 21.67
N ALA A 172 -28.97 -11.55 21.57
CA ALA A 172 -28.52 -10.73 22.69
C ALA A 172 -29.46 -9.54 23.00
N GLY A 173 -30.65 -9.49 22.39
CA GLY A 173 -31.63 -8.43 22.63
C GLY A 173 -31.17 -7.06 22.12
N GLY A 174 -30.41 -7.00 21.04
CA GLY A 174 -29.87 -5.75 20.46
C GLY A 174 -28.58 -5.26 21.11
N GLY A 175 -28.04 -6.00 22.08
CA GLY A 175 -26.80 -5.63 22.77
C GLY A 175 -26.94 -4.41 23.70
N PRO A 176 -25.85 -3.97 24.33
CA PRO A 176 -25.88 -2.93 25.36
C PRO A 176 -26.23 -1.52 24.83
N HIS A 177 -26.14 -1.29 23.52
CA HIS A 177 -26.34 0.02 22.91
C HIS A 177 -27.74 0.24 22.33
N LEU A 178 -28.65 -0.74 22.41
CA LEU A 178 -30.00 -0.66 21.81
C LEU A 178 -30.72 0.64 22.19
N ASN A 179 -30.73 1.01 23.47
CA ASN A 179 -31.42 2.22 23.92
C ASN A 179 -30.80 3.50 23.33
N SER A 180 -29.47 3.58 23.25
CA SER A 180 -28.78 4.72 22.63
C SER A 180 -29.12 4.85 21.14
N TYR A 181 -29.22 3.71 20.44
CA TYR A 181 -29.68 3.65 19.05
C TYR A 181 -31.13 4.12 18.90
N ARG A 182 -32.05 3.64 19.74
CA ARG A 182 -33.46 4.07 19.74
C ARG A 182 -33.64 5.55 20.06
N GLU A 183 -32.78 6.11 20.91
CA GLU A 183 -32.84 7.53 21.29
C GLU A 183 -32.27 8.45 20.20
N SER A 184 -31.17 8.06 19.56
CA SER A 184 -30.36 9.01 18.79
C SER A 184 -29.71 8.47 17.52
N GLY A 185 -29.93 7.21 17.13
CA GLY A 185 -29.22 6.55 16.03
C GLY A 185 -27.86 6.01 16.45
N ASP A 186 -26.95 5.75 15.49
CA ASP A 186 -25.61 5.20 15.78
C ASP A 186 -24.88 6.07 16.83
N PRO A 187 -24.65 5.53 18.05
CA PRO A 187 -24.24 6.35 19.18
C PRO A 187 -22.74 6.62 19.19
N PHE A 188 -21.95 5.99 18.32
CA PHE A 188 -20.51 5.97 18.45
C PHE A 188 -19.83 7.22 17.89
N THR A 189 -18.72 7.61 18.52
CA THR A 189 -17.85 8.73 18.08
C THR A 189 -17.46 8.74 16.60
N VAL A 190 -17.32 7.56 16.01
CA VAL A 190 -17.14 7.40 14.57
C VAL A 190 -18.20 6.43 14.11
N PRO A 191 -19.34 6.91 13.60
CA PRO A 191 -20.48 6.06 13.24
C PRO A 191 -20.15 5.17 12.02
N ALA A 192 -20.78 4.00 11.94
CA ALA A 192 -20.61 3.06 10.84
C ALA A 192 -21.20 3.64 9.55
N PRO A 193 -20.53 3.57 8.38
CA PRO A 193 -21.08 4.12 7.13
C PRO A 193 -22.47 3.59 6.78
N CYS A 194 -23.26 4.38 6.04
CA CYS A 194 -24.65 4.07 5.64
C CYS A 194 -24.99 4.86 4.38
N TRP A 195 -25.68 4.22 3.43
CA TRP A 195 -26.06 4.86 2.16
C TRP A 195 -27.03 6.03 2.32
N ASP A 196 -27.95 5.94 3.29
CA ASP A 196 -29.04 6.91 3.48
C ASP A 196 -28.59 8.21 4.15
N GLU A 197 -27.34 8.25 4.61
CA GLU A 197 -26.75 9.40 5.28
C GLU A 197 -25.51 9.91 4.52
N ALA A 198 -25.19 11.19 4.70
CA ALA A 198 -24.01 11.79 4.11
C ALA A 198 -22.72 11.08 4.61
N PRO A 199 -21.73 10.85 3.73
CA PRO A 199 -20.44 10.31 4.15
C PRO A 199 -19.72 11.30 5.08
N VAL A 200 -18.96 10.77 6.05
CA VAL A 200 -18.24 11.55 7.07
C VAL A 200 -16.75 11.41 6.84
N ASN A 201 -16.03 12.52 6.62
CA ASN A 201 -14.60 12.42 6.37
C ASN A 201 -13.83 12.02 7.64
N PRO A 202 -12.66 11.38 7.49
CA PRO A 202 -11.73 11.15 8.59
C PRO A 202 -11.51 12.35 9.51
N GLY A 203 -11.73 12.16 10.81
CA GLY A 203 -11.50 13.18 11.84
C GLY A 203 -12.59 14.24 12.01
N GLU A 204 -13.64 14.23 11.18
CA GLU A 204 -14.80 15.11 11.37
C GLU A 204 -15.70 14.59 12.50
N ASP A 205 -16.20 15.50 13.34
CA ASP A 205 -17.29 15.17 14.26
C ASP A 205 -18.56 14.96 13.43
N ALA A 206 -19.16 13.77 13.54
CA ALA A 206 -20.48 13.51 13.00
C ALA A 206 -21.30 12.74 14.03
N ASN A 207 -22.54 13.18 14.23
CA ASN A 207 -23.55 12.39 14.91
C ASN A 207 -24.50 11.91 13.82
N ARG A 208 -24.63 10.59 13.67
CA ARG A 208 -25.75 10.05 12.89
C ARG A 208 -26.96 10.10 13.78
N THR A 209 -27.96 10.84 13.32
CA THR A 209 -29.10 11.25 14.16
C THR A 209 -30.42 10.62 13.72
N ALA A 210 -30.40 9.83 12.63
CA ALA A 210 -31.58 9.15 12.14
C ALA A 210 -31.87 7.90 12.97
N ALA A 211 -32.64 8.08 14.05
CA ALA A 211 -33.32 7.00 14.76
C ALA A 211 -34.58 6.49 14.02
N ASP A 212 -34.81 6.96 12.79
CA ASP A 212 -35.93 6.54 11.95
C ASP A 212 -35.92 4.99 11.80
N GLY A 213 -37.07 4.35 11.89
CA GLY A 213 -37.20 2.90 11.86
C GLY A 213 -36.84 2.14 13.14
N PHE A 214 -36.14 2.75 14.12
CA PHE A 214 -35.97 2.15 15.44
C PHE A 214 -37.28 2.20 16.24
N GLU A 215 -37.53 1.15 17.02
CA GLU A 215 -38.68 1.10 17.91
C GLU A 215 -38.45 1.98 19.14
N THR A 216 -39.52 2.49 19.74
CA THR A 216 -39.39 3.31 20.96
C THR A 216 -39.32 2.46 22.23
N SER A 217 -39.79 1.21 22.15
CA SER A 217 -39.88 0.25 23.26
C SER A 217 -40.18 -1.15 22.75
N GLY A 218 -40.09 -2.14 23.63
CA GLY A 218 -40.36 -3.54 23.30
C GLY A 218 -39.11 -4.31 22.94
N ASP A 219 -39.31 -5.57 22.53
CA ASP A 219 -38.22 -6.46 22.12
C ASP A 219 -37.49 -5.92 20.88
N VAL A 220 -36.24 -6.30 20.71
CA VAL A 220 -35.46 -5.93 19.52
C VAL A 220 -36.11 -6.54 18.27
N THR A 221 -36.23 -5.76 17.20
CA THR A 221 -36.66 -6.29 15.90
C THR A 221 -35.45 -6.80 15.09
N ILE A 222 -35.68 -7.62 14.07
CA ILE A 222 -34.57 -8.03 13.19
C ILE A 222 -33.97 -6.85 12.42
N TRP A 223 -34.79 -5.83 12.12
CA TRP A 223 -34.34 -4.62 11.46
C TRP A 223 -33.36 -3.85 12.37
N GLU A 224 -33.71 -3.70 13.65
CA GLU A 224 -32.82 -3.08 14.64
C GLU A 224 -31.54 -3.88 14.83
N ALA A 225 -31.63 -5.22 14.89
CA ALA A 225 -30.47 -6.08 15.02
C ALA A 225 -29.52 -5.96 13.82
N TRP A 226 -30.03 -5.84 12.59
CA TRP A 226 -29.21 -5.56 11.42
C TRP A 226 -28.48 -4.22 11.56
N GLU A 227 -29.23 -3.15 11.86
CA GLU A 227 -28.66 -1.80 12.00
C GLU A 227 -27.59 -1.70 13.09
N ILE A 228 -27.83 -2.34 14.24
CA ILE A 228 -26.89 -2.34 15.36
C ILE A 228 -25.65 -3.20 15.06
N ALA A 229 -25.82 -4.32 14.35
CA ALA A 229 -24.73 -5.23 13.99
C ALA A 229 -23.87 -4.75 12.81
N ARG A 230 -24.27 -3.69 12.09
CA ARG A 230 -23.49 -3.15 10.97
C ARG A 230 -22.07 -2.82 11.43
N PRO A 231 -21.02 -3.40 10.81
CA PRO A 231 -19.66 -3.01 11.11
C PRO A 231 -19.42 -1.60 10.61
N TRP A 232 -18.48 -0.91 11.25
CA TRP A 232 -17.82 0.16 10.52
C TRP A 232 -16.90 -0.45 9.48
N VAL A 233 -16.93 0.14 8.29
CA VAL A 233 -16.10 -0.21 7.14
C VAL A 233 -15.55 1.06 6.52
N LYS A 234 -14.66 0.93 5.53
CA LYS A 234 -14.29 2.05 4.68
C LYS A 234 -15.49 2.51 3.86
N ASP A 235 -15.84 3.80 3.93
CA ASP A 235 -16.92 4.36 3.13
C ASP A 235 -16.45 4.53 1.67
N PRO A 236 -17.04 3.83 0.69
CA PRO A 236 -16.62 3.88 -0.70
C PRO A 236 -16.86 5.24 -1.37
N ARG A 237 -17.68 6.12 -0.77
CA ARG A 237 -17.96 7.47 -1.25
C ARG A 237 -16.85 8.47 -0.91
N ILE A 238 -15.89 8.09 -0.06
CA ILE A 238 -14.82 8.96 0.43
C ILE A 238 -13.50 8.61 -0.26
N ALA A 239 -13.03 9.53 -1.11
CA ALA A 239 -11.74 9.40 -1.80
C ALA A 239 -10.53 9.62 -0.88
N ALA A 240 -10.70 10.32 0.25
CA ALA A 240 -9.62 10.57 1.21
C ALA A 240 -9.17 9.26 1.92
N PRO A 241 -7.89 9.12 2.28
CA PRO A 241 -7.42 7.93 2.99
C PRO A 241 -8.12 7.74 4.35
N GLN A 242 -8.79 6.60 4.53
CA GLN A 242 -9.48 6.22 5.76
C GLN A 242 -8.61 5.27 6.59
N ARG A 243 -7.60 5.81 7.29
CA ARG A 243 -6.58 5.04 8.02
C ARG A 243 -6.41 5.49 9.47
N LEU A 244 -5.92 4.58 10.30
CA LEU A 244 -5.28 4.93 11.56
C LEU A 244 -3.84 5.39 11.27
N PHE A 245 -3.38 6.44 11.95
CA PHE A 245 -2.01 6.92 11.89
C PHE A 245 -1.43 6.97 13.30
N HIS A 246 -0.21 6.47 13.47
CA HIS A 246 0.53 6.68 14.72
C HIS A 246 0.68 8.20 14.95
N PRO A 247 0.62 8.71 16.19
CA PRO A 247 0.71 10.15 16.49
C PRO A 247 1.96 10.81 15.85
N ASP A 248 3.11 10.17 15.99
CA ASP A 248 4.36 10.62 15.35
C ASP A 248 4.42 10.37 13.83
N GLY A 249 3.39 9.82 13.21
CA GLY A 249 3.28 9.64 11.77
C GLY A 249 4.06 8.48 11.14
N TRP A 250 4.85 7.69 11.88
CA TRP A 250 5.71 6.63 11.31
C TRP A 250 5.00 5.31 10.99
N ALA A 251 3.75 5.13 11.41
CA ALA A 251 2.97 3.93 11.12
C ALA A 251 1.54 4.27 10.67
N ALA A 252 0.97 3.43 9.80
CA ALA A 252 -0.42 3.56 9.36
C ALA A 252 -1.09 2.21 9.08
N GLY A 253 -2.40 2.11 9.33
CA GLY A 253 -3.19 0.91 9.13
C GLY A 253 -4.57 1.21 8.53
N GLU A 254 -5.00 0.39 7.60
CA GLU A 254 -6.34 0.38 7.00
C GLU A 254 -7.02 -0.90 7.47
N MET A 255 -8.21 -0.78 8.06
CA MET A 255 -8.96 -1.92 8.60
C MET A 255 -10.18 -2.14 7.71
N ASP A 256 -10.54 -3.40 7.47
CA ASP A 256 -11.66 -3.74 6.60
C ASP A 256 -12.99 -3.58 7.35
N LEU A 257 -13.12 -4.26 8.50
CA LEU A 257 -14.32 -4.26 9.33
C LEU A 257 -13.99 -4.03 10.80
N VAL A 258 -14.89 -3.35 11.51
CA VAL A 258 -14.86 -3.26 12.97
C VAL A 258 -16.28 -3.44 13.53
N HIS A 259 -16.48 -4.54 14.25
CA HIS A 259 -17.71 -4.80 15.01
C HIS A 259 -17.59 -4.26 16.43
N ARG A 260 -18.72 -3.80 16.97
CA ARG A 260 -18.82 -3.16 18.28
C ARG A 260 -20.22 -3.26 18.91
N TRP A 261 -21.07 -4.10 18.33
CA TRP A 261 -22.50 -4.13 18.66
C TRP A 261 -22.77 -4.69 20.06
N ASP A 262 -21.90 -5.54 20.57
CA ASP A 262 -22.02 -6.22 21.88
C ASP A 262 -21.32 -5.46 23.02
N GLY A 263 -20.88 -4.22 22.78
CA GLY A 263 -20.16 -3.40 23.75
C GLY A 263 -18.64 -3.64 23.79
N ALA A 264 -18.13 -4.55 22.96
CA ALA A 264 -16.70 -4.80 22.82
C ALA A 264 -16.27 -4.70 21.35
N VAL A 265 -15.02 -4.29 21.10
CA VAL A 265 -14.51 -4.10 19.74
C VAL A 265 -13.89 -5.39 19.22
N ARG A 266 -14.30 -5.80 18.00
CA ARG A 266 -13.61 -6.81 17.19
C ARG A 266 -13.12 -6.20 15.89
N ILE A 267 -11.81 -6.29 15.63
CA ILE A 267 -11.23 -5.89 14.33
C ILE A 267 -11.20 -7.12 13.43
N CYS A 268 -11.84 -7.03 12.27
CA CYS A 268 -11.93 -8.14 11.32
C CYS A 268 -11.34 -7.73 9.97
N ASP A 269 -10.64 -8.68 9.34
CA ASP A 269 -9.95 -8.50 8.07
C ASP A 269 -10.42 -9.55 7.06
N ILE A 270 -10.90 -9.08 5.91
CA ILE A 270 -11.55 -9.92 4.89
C ILE A 270 -10.49 -10.51 3.96
N LYS A 271 -10.64 -11.80 3.66
CA LYS A 271 -9.78 -12.52 2.72
C LYS A 271 -10.62 -13.32 1.74
N ALA A 272 -10.57 -12.91 0.47
CA ALA A 272 -11.20 -13.61 -0.66
C ALA A 272 -10.47 -14.94 -1.01
N SER A 273 -10.38 -15.84 -0.06
CA SER A 273 -9.72 -17.15 -0.17
C SER A 273 -10.22 -18.10 0.91
N ALA A 274 -9.76 -19.36 0.87
CA ALA A 274 -9.97 -20.33 1.95
C ALA A 274 -8.88 -20.28 3.05
N GLY A 275 -7.90 -19.37 2.91
CA GLY A 275 -6.81 -19.23 3.87
C GLY A 275 -5.72 -20.28 3.80
N THR A 276 -5.64 -21.06 2.72
CA THR A 276 -4.70 -22.20 2.59
C THR A 276 -3.29 -21.84 2.11
N SER A 277 -3.14 -20.63 1.56
CA SER A 277 -1.88 -20.15 0.97
C SER A 277 -0.84 -19.78 2.02
N GLY A 278 0.45 -19.81 1.67
CA GLY A 278 1.49 -19.25 2.53
C GLY A 278 1.50 -17.72 2.62
N TYR A 279 0.78 -17.05 1.73
CA TYR A 279 0.47 -15.63 1.93
C TYR A 279 -0.43 -15.40 3.16
N SER A 280 -1.17 -16.41 3.64
CA SER A 280 -2.02 -16.33 4.83
C SER A 280 -1.25 -16.35 6.15
N ALA A 281 0.05 -16.69 6.14
CA ALA A 281 0.90 -16.71 7.34
C ALA A 281 0.96 -15.34 8.04
N GLY A 282 0.92 -14.25 7.26
CA GLY A 282 1.06 -12.89 7.78
C GLY A 282 -0.17 -12.32 8.47
N LEU A 283 -1.33 -13.00 8.41
CA LEU A 283 -2.59 -12.45 8.91
C LEU A 283 -2.55 -12.16 10.42
N ALA A 284 -1.93 -13.03 11.21
CA ALA A 284 -1.80 -12.82 12.66
C ALA A 284 -0.98 -11.55 12.97
N ASN A 285 0.14 -11.36 12.27
CA ASN A 285 1.01 -10.20 12.47
C ASN A 285 0.31 -8.91 11.99
N GLN A 286 -0.45 -8.99 10.90
CA GLN A 286 -1.28 -7.88 10.40
C GLN A 286 -2.33 -7.44 11.43
N LEU A 287 -3.11 -8.38 11.97
CA LEU A 287 -4.16 -8.06 12.94
C LEU A 287 -3.60 -7.58 14.28
N ARG A 288 -2.47 -8.13 14.75
CA ARG A 288 -1.78 -7.65 15.97
C ARG A 288 -1.18 -6.25 15.80
N PHE A 289 -0.70 -5.93 14.59
CA PHE A 289 -0.31 -4.56 14.26
C PHE A 289 -1.52 -3.60 14.33
N TYR A 290 -2.72 -4.05 13.92
CA TYR A 290 -3.95 -3.26 14.08
C TYR A 290 -4.41 -3.14 15.53
N GLN A 291 -4.29 -4.19 16.36
CA GLN A 291 -4.50 -4.09 17.82
C GLN A 291 -3.67 -2.96 18.43
N TRP A 292 -2.37 -2.97 18.15
CA TRP A 292 -1.44 -1.96 18.65
C TRP A 292 -1.80 -0.54 18.18
N LEU A 293 -2.01 -0.38 16.88
CA LEU A 293 -2.31 0.91 16.30
C LEU A 293 -3.68 1.44 16.76
N TRP A 294 -4.64 0.53 16.98
CA TRP A 294 -5.92 0.86 17.61
C TRP A 294 -5.70 1.47 18.99
N GLY A 295 -4.96 0.77 19.86
CA GLY A 295 -4.66 1.19 21.23
C GLY A 295 -4.00 2.57 21.29
N ILE A 296 -2.90 2.78 20.56
CA ILE A 296 -2.17 4.07 20.57
C ILE A 296 -3.04 5.22 20.06
N THR A 297 -3.95 4.97 19.12
CA THR A 297 -4.81 6.02 18.55
C THR A 297 -6.06 6.31 19.37
N ARG A 298 -6.40 5.51 20.39
CA ARG A 298 -7.68 5.66 21.12
C ARG A 298 -7.76 6.91 21.98
N THR A 299 -6.63 7.35 22.52
CA THR A 299 -6.51 8.51 23.42
C THR A 299 -6.02 9.77 22.71
N HIS A 300 -5.83 9.72 21.39
CA HIS A 300 -5.30 10.84 20.62
C HIS A 300 -6.29 12.03 20.60
N SER A 301 -5.78 13.25 20.80
CA SER A 301 -6.57 14.48 20.91
C SER A 301 -7.32 14.87 19.63
N GLY A 302 -6.86 14.39 18.48
CA GLY A 302 -7.50 14.56 17.17
C GLY A 302 -8.73 13.68 16.93
N ARG A 303 -9.09 12.81 17.88
CA ARG A 303 -10.30 11.98 17.78
C ARG A 303 -11.57 12.83 17.88
N PRO A 304 -12.62 12.52 17.09
CA PRO A 304 -13.94 13.08 17.31
C PRO A 304 -14.39 12.95 18.77
N LYS A 305 -14.98 14.02 19.32
CA LYS A 305 -15.27 14.14 20.76
C LYS A 305 -16.73 13.86 21.10
N LYS A 306 -17.62 13.87 20.11
CA LYS A 306 -19.05 13.62 20.29
C LYS A 306 -19.37 12.14 20.12
N GLY A 307 -20.31 11.61 20.90
CA GLY A 307 -20.73 10.20 20.86
C GLY A 307 -20.03 9.30 21.89
N GLU A 308 -20.45 8.05 21.94
CA GLU A 308 -19.93 7.00 22.81
C GLU A 308 -18.58 6.46 22.32
N SER A 309 -17.75 6.03 23.27
CA SER A 309 -16.56 5.23 22.94
C SER A 309 -16.99 3.84 22.51
N SER A 310 -16.33 3.28 21.49
CA SER A 310 -16.67 1.96 20.94
C SER A 310 -16.39 0.75 21.86
N GLY A 311 -15.99 0.97 23.11
CA GLY A 311 -15.58 -0.09 24.04
C GLY A 311 -14.11 -0.50 23.92
N GLU A 312 -13.73 -1.49 24.73
CA GLU A 312 -12.40 -2.09 24.74
C GLU A 312 -12.22 -3.09 23.59
N LEU A 313 -10.99 -3.25 23.10
CA LEU A 313 -10.68 -4.24 22.08
C LEU A 313 -10.66 -5.65 22.70
N SER A 314 -11.54 -6.52 22.22
CA SER A 314 -11.73 -7.88 22.75
C SER A 314 -11.37 -9.00 21.78
N GLY A 315 -11.26 -8.71 20.47
CA GLY A 315 -10.99 -9.74 19.48
C GLY A 315 -10.37 -9.26 18.17
N LEU A 316 -9.69 -10.19 17.51
CA LEU A 316 -9.09 -10.05 16.19
C LEU A 316 -9.52 -11.24 15.33
N GLU A 317 -10.07 -10.98 14.15
CA GLU A 317 -10.58 -12.05 13.27
C GLU A 317 -10.11 -11.91 11.82
N GLY A 318 -9.76 -13.03 11.22
CA GLY A 318 -9.63 -13.18 9.77
C GLY A 318 -10.85 -13.86 9.17
N TRP A 319 -11.54 -13.19 8.25
CA TRP A 319 -12.71 -13.73 7.57
C TRP A 319 -12.32 -14.32 6.21
N TYR A 320 -12.27 -15.65 6.13
CA TYR A 320 -12.02 -16.36 4.88
C TYR A 320 -13.33 -16.67 4.16
N LEU A 321 -13.55 -16.01 3.03
CA LEU A 321 -14.82 -16.04 2.33
C LEU A 321 -15.11 -17.38 1.64
N ASN A 322 -14.09 -18.16 1.29
CA ASN A 322 -14.30 -19.49 0.69
C ASN A 322 -14.33 -20.57 1.79
N GLY A 323 -15.49 -21.17 2.03
CA GLY A 323 -15.73 -22.09 3.16
C GLY A 323 -16.24 -21.41 4.45
N PRO A 324 -16.80 -20.18 4.34
CA PRO A 324 -16.89 -19.15 5.38
C PRO A 324 -16.28 -19.51 6.74
N HIS A 325 -14.99 -19.21 6.90
CA HIS A 325 -14.25 -19.53 8.12
C HIS A 325 -13.82 -18.28 8.87
N ARG A 326 -13.99 -18.28 10.20
CA ARG A 326 -13.42 -17.30 11.12
C ARG A 326 -12.09 -17.81 11.67
N LYS A 327 -11.01 -17.08 11.43
CA LYS A 327 -9.71 -17.31 12.08
C LYS A 327 -9.56 -16.34 13.25
N ILE A 328 -9.73 -16.86 14.46
CA ILE A 328 -9.53 -16.08 15.69
C ILE A 328 -8.03 -15.92 15.94
N ILE A 329 -7.59 -14.70 16.23
CA ILE A 329 -6.20 -14.38 16.59
C ILE A 329 -6.18 -13.87 18.03
N ASP A 330 -5.31 -14.47 18.85
CA ASP A 330 -5.13 -14.03 20.23
C ASP A 330 -4.55 -12.61 20.28
N LEU A 331 -5.17 -11.78 21.12
CA LEU A 331 -4.65 -10.46 21.51
C LEU A 331 -3.32 -10.62 22.22
N LEU A 332 -2.40 -9.70 21.94
CA LEU A 332 -1.18 -9.55 22.72
C LEU A 332 -1.48 -8.84 24.04
N ASP A 333 -0.84 -9.27 25.13
CA ASP A 333 -0.87 -8.52 26.39
C ASP A 333 -0.06 -7.20 26.30
N GLU A 334 -0.26 -6.31 27.26
CA GLU A 334 0.38 -4.98 27.28
C GLU A 334 1.92 -5.06 27.22
N LYS A 335 2.52 -5.97 28.01
CA LYS A 335 3.97 -6.16 28.04
C LYS A 335 4.51 -6.62 26.68
N THR A 336 3.78 -7.50 26.00
CA THR A 336 4.14 -8.00 24.68
C THR A 336 3.95 -6.90 23.64
N LEU A 337 2.89 -6.07 23.74
CA LEU A 337 2.71 -4.90 22.89
C LEU A 337 3.82 -3.87 23.05
N GLU A 338 4.32 -3.61 24.26
CA GLU A 338 5.48 -2.73 24.49
C GLU A 338 6.74 -3.26 23.81
N SER A 339 6.99 -4.56 23.91
CA SER A 339 8.11 -5.22 23.24
C SER A 339 7.96 -5.16 21.71
N GLU A 340 6.76 -5.45 21.18
CA GLU A 340 6.46 -5.35 19.76
C GLU A 340 6.54 -3.92 19.24
N THR A 341 6.15 -2.92 20.05
CA THR A 341 6.30 -1.50 19.70
C THR A 341 7.76 -1.16 19.43
N SER A 342 8.66 -1.59 20.33
CA SER A 342 10.10 -1.39 20.19
C SER A 342 10.65 -2.13 18.97
N ARG A 343 10.21 -3.38 18.75
CA ARG A 343 10.60 -4.20 17.59
C ARG A 343 10.15 -3.56 16.27
N TRP A 344 8.89 -3.13 16.17
CA TRP A 344 8.35 -2.50 14.96
C TRP A 344 8.94 -1.13 14.69
N LYS A 345 9.27 -0.36 15.73
CA LYS A 345 10.00 0.89 15.58
C LYS A 345 11.39 0.65 14.99
N ASN A 346 12.11 -0.36 15.49
CA ASN A 346 13.40 -0.76 14.94
C ASN A 346 13.28 -1.28 13.50
N ILE A 347 12.27 -2.08 13.17
CA ILE A 347 11.98 -2.49 11.79
C ILE A 347 11.74 -1.27 10.89
N HIS A 348 10.93 -0.31 11.35
CA HIS A 348 10.69 0.94 10.63
C HIS A 348 12.00 1.73 10.38
N GLU A 349 12.91 1.79 11.37
CA GLU A 349 14.22 2.42 11.21
C GLU A 349 15.06 1.68 10.16
N GLN A 350 15.14 0.35 10.21
CA GLN A 350 15.84 -0.45 9.20
C GLN A 350 15.24 -0.29 7.80
N MET A 351 13.91 -0.29 7.68
CA MET A 351 13.20 0.01 6.42
C MET A 351 13.58 1.41 5.90
N THR A 352 13.63 2.39 6.80
CA THR A 352 13.95 3.78 6.47
C THR A 352 15.38 3.93 5.97
N LEU A 353 16.34 3.25 6.61
CA LEU A 353 17.75 3.23 6.24
C LEU A 353 18.02 2.47 4.94
N SER A 354 17.23 1.44 4.65
CA SER A 354 17.50 0.52 3.56
C SER A 354 17.61 1.21 2.20
N GLY A 355 18.78 1.19 1.55
CA GLY A 355 19.03 1.84 0.26
C GLY A 355 19.22 3.36 0.33
N LEU A 356 19.34 3.98 1.51
CA LEU A 356 19.82 5.37 1.60
C LEU A 356 21.31 5.45 1.27
N HIS A 357 22.08 4.47 1.73
CA HIS A 357 23.51 4.33 1.45
C HIS A 357 23.76 2.93 0.86
N PRO A 358 24.72 2.74 -0.06
CA PRO A 358 25.01 1.44 -0.66
C PRO A 358 25.30 0.32 0.35
N THR A 359 25.80 0.65 1.54
CA THR A 359 26.04 -0.33 2.63
C THR A 359 24.78 -0.73 3.38
N HIS A 360 23.68 0.01 3.24
CA HIS A 360 22.42 -0.23 3.96
C HIS A 360 21.48 -1.10 3.14
N LEU A 361 21.86 -2.34 2.87
CA LEU A 361 21.00 -3.28 2.16
C LEU A 361 20.25 -4.16 3.16
N ALA A 362 18.92 -4.30 3.00
CA ALA A 362 18.13 -5.14 3.89
C ALA A 362 18.62 -6.60 3.79
N PRO A 363 18.72 -7.33 4.91
CA PRO A 363 19.27 -8.69 4.89
C PRO A 363 18.36 -9.64 4.10
N ALA A 364 18.98 -10.61 3.43
CA ALA A 364 18.26 -11.67 2.76
C ALA A 364 18.02 -12.83 3.73
N ASP A 365 16.99 -12.65 4.55
CA ASP A 365 16.57 -13.63 5.55
C ASP A 365 15.11 -14.03 5.30
N PRO A 366 14.86 -15.05 4.44
CA PRO A 366 13.51 -15.52 4.16
C PRO A 366 12.95 -16.31 5.35
N ALA A 367 11.72 -16.00 5.74
CA ALA A 367 10.95 -16.85 6.63
C ALA A 367 10.49 -18.14 5.91
N PRO A 368 10.26 -19.24 6.64
CA PRO A 368 9.71 -20.47 6.07
C PRO A 368 8.35 -20.24 5.40
N TRP A 369 8.14 -20.83 4.21
CA TRP A 369 6.84 -20.81 3.55
C TRP A 369 5.85 -21.75 4.25
N LEU A 370 4.88 -21.19 4.98
CA LEU A 370 3.89 -21.96 5.76
C LEU A 370 2.63 -22.24 4.95
N THR A 371 2.31 -23.50 4.66
CA THR A 371 0.98 -23.83 4.11
C THR A 371 -0.04 -23.97 5.23
N HIS A 372 -1.32 -23.82 4.89
CA HIS A 372 -2.40 -23.84 5.87
C HIS A 372 -3.54 -24.77 5.40
N ALA A 373 -4.23 -25.39 6.35
CA ALA A 373 -5.54 -25.97 6.11
C ALA A 373 -6.62 -24.87 5.95
N PRO A 374 -7.81 -25.16 5.39
CA PRO A 374 -8.92 -24.21 5.33
C PRO A 374 -9.19 -23.53 6.67
N GLY A 375 -9.49 -22.24 6.63
CA GLY A 375 -9.58 -21.39 7.82
C GLY A 375 -8.23 -20.86 8.32
N GLY A 376 -7.14 -21.08 7.58
CA GLY A 376 -5.83 -20.51 7.90
C GLY A 376 -5.14 -21.14 9.09
N LYS A 377 -5.39 -22.43 9.36
CA LYS A 377 -4.66 -23.20 10.38
C LYS A 377 -3.32 -23.67 9.82
N ALA A 378 -2.21 -23.21 10.39
CA ALA A 378 -0.88 -23.52 9.88
C ALA A 378 -0.59 -25.03 9.96
N LEU A 379 -0.02 -25.56 8.88
CA LEU A 379 0.51 -26.92 8.83
C LEU A 379 1.96 -26.92 9.32
N PRO A 380 2.44 -28.03 9.92
CA PRO A 380 3.80 -28.14 10.39
C PRO A 380 4.81 -28.01 9.23
N VAL A 381 5.97 -27.45 9.53
CA VAL A 381 7.12 -27.42 8.61
C VAL A 381 8.07 -28.53 9.00
N GLU A 382 8.23 -29.53 8.13
CA GLU A 382 9.14 -30.66 8.37
C GLU A 382 10.59 -30.34 7.99
N ASP A 383 10.79 -29.49 6.97
CA ASP A 383 12.10 -29.04 6.50
C ASP A 383 12.09 -27.50 6.36
N GLU A 384 12.73 -26.83 7.31
CA GLU A 384 12.80 -25.37 7.36
C GLU A 384 13.57 -24.79 6.16
N GLN A 385 14.65 -25.44 5.73
CA GLN A 385 15.49 -24.95 4.65
C GLN A 385 14.76 -25.03 3.31
N MET A 386 14.06 -26.13 3.06
CA MET A 386 13.20 -26.27 1.89
C MET A 386 12.05 -25.25 1.94
N ALA A 387 11.42 -25.05 3.09
CA ALA A 387 10.36 -24.05 3.24
C ALA A 387 10.85 -22.61 3.01
N LYS A 388 12.06 -22.26 3.45
CA LYS A 388 12.70 -20.96 3.14
C LYS A 388 13.00 -20.83 1.64
N SER A 389 13.48 -21.90 1.00
CA SER A 389 13.70 -21.92 -0.45
C SER A 389 12.41 -21.68 -1.23
N LEU A 390 11.28 -22.24 -0.78
CA LEU A 390 9.94 -21.99 -1.35
C LEU A 390 9.47 -20.54 -1.20
N THR A 391 9.89 -19.82 -0.15
CA THR A 391 9.67 -18.37 -0.03
C THR A 391 10.45 -17.62 -1.09
N CYS A 392 11.73 -17.98 -1.32
CA CYS A 392 12.54 -17.39 -2.39
C CYS A 392 11.94 -17.66 -3.78
N GLU A 393 11.37 -18.84 -4.04
CA GLU A 393 10.70 -19.17 -5.32
C GLU A 393 9.53 -18.25 -5.65
N ARG A 394 8.94 -17.60 -4.64
CA ARG A 394 7.81 -16.67 -4.78
C ARG A 394 8.24 -15.21 -4.65
N CYS A 395 9.54 -14.95 -4.61
CA CYS A 395 10.09 -13.61 -4.58
C CYS A 395 10.29 -13.10 -6.02
N THR A 396 9.67 -11.97 -6.33
CA THR A 396 9.84 -11.25 -7.61
C THR A 396 11.30 -10.95 -7.94
N ALA A 397 12.12 -10.78 -6.90
CA ALA A 397 13.53 -10.46 -7.03
C ALA A 397 14.44 -11.68 -7.03
N ALA A 398 13.90 -12.91 -7.10
CA ALA A 398 14.69 -14.13 -7.05
C ALA A 398 15.79 -14.21 -8.12
N ALA A 399 15.59 -13.56 -9.28
CA ALA A 399 16.59 -13.45 -10.33
C ALA A 399 17.75 -12.49 -9.98
N PHE A 400 17.45 -11.41 -9.25
CA PHE A 400 18.36 -10.28 -8.97
C PHE A 400 18.98 -10.32 -7.57
N CYS A 401 18.48 -11.18 -6.70
CA CYS A 401 18.93 -11.32 -5.33
C CYS A 401 20.20 -12.19 -5.29
N ASP A 402 21.32 -11.59 -4.89
CA ASP A 402 22.66 -12.18 -4.65
C ASP A 402 22.68 -13.47 -3.79
N THR A 403 21.66 -13.65 -2.96
CA THR A 403 21.54 -14.68 -1.93
C THR A 403 20.43 -15.69 -2.24
N SER A 404 19.76 -15.54 -3.39
CA SER A 404 18.76 -16.49 -3.85
C SER A 404 19.38 -17.88 -4.05
N PRO A 405 18.72 -18.99 -3.65
CA PRO A 405 19.25 -20.32 -3.90
C PRO A 405 19.50 -20.54 -5.40
N ALA A 406 20.66 -21.09 -5.77
CA ALA A 406 21.09 -21.16 -7.18
C ALA A 406 20.04 -21.77 -8.13
N LYS A 407 19.33 -22.83 -7.71
CA LYS A 407 18.24 -23.44 -8.50
C LYS A 407 17.05 -22.50 -8.69
N VAL A 408 16.71 -21.73 -7.65
CA VAL A 408 15.62 -20.76 -7.66
C VAL A 408 15.97 -19.58 -8.56
N GLN A 409 17.20 -19.04 -8.42
CA GLN A 409 17.71 -17.97 -9.27
C GLN A 409 17.75 -18.40 -10.74
N ALA A 410 18.27 -19.60 -11.05
CA ALA A 410 18.33 -20.12 -12.41
C ALA A 410 16.93 -20.24 -13.04
N LYS A 411 15.94 -20.73 -12.28
CA LYS A 411 14.54 -20.80 -12.73
C LYS A 411 13.95 -19.41 -12.98
N ALA A 412 14.21 -18.45 -12.10
CA ALA A 412 13.75 -17.08 -12.27
C ALA A 412 14.39 -16.40 -13.49
N LEU A 413 15.69 -16.58 -13.71
CA LEU A 413 16.40 -16.07 -14.88
C LEU A 413 15.90 -16.71 -16.18
N ALA A 414 15.66 -18.03 -16.17
CA ALA A 414 15.07 -18.71 -17.32
C ALA A 414 13.68 -18.15 -17.67
N ALA A 415 12.86 -17.79 -16.67
CA ALA A 415 11.56 -17.17 -16.91
C ALA A 415 11.65 -15.74 -17.47
N LEU A 416 12.75 -15.02 -17.22
CA LEU A 416 13.03 -13.70 -17.80
C LEU A 416 13.73 -13.77 -19.17
N THR A 417 14.27 -14.94 -19.53
CA THR A 417 15.03 -15.11 -20.78
C THR A 417 14.08 -15.18 -21.98
N PRO A 418 14.18 -14.23 -22.93
CA PRO A 418 13.43 -14.30 -24.18
C PRO A 418 13.75 -15.60 -24.93
N PRO A 419 12.74 -16.29 -25.51
CA PRO A 419 12.96 -17.55 -26.23
C PRO A 419 14.05 -17.47 -27.31
N GLU A 420 14.20 -16.30 -27.93
CA GLU A 420 15.16 -16.02 -29.01
C GLU A 420 16.62 -16.04 -28.52
N LEU A 421 16.87 -15.78 -27.23
CA LEU A 421 18.20 -15.83 -26.64
C LEU A 421 18.58 -17.23 -26.18
N GLY A 422 17.60 -18.11 -25.95
CA GLY A 422 17.77 -19.54 -25.65
C GLY A 422 18.37 -19.88 -24.29
N SER A 423 19.19 -19.02 -23.68
CA SER A 423 19.77 -19.26 -22.36
C SER A 423 19.97 -17.96 -21.54
N PRO A 424 19.95 -18.06 -20.19
CA PRO A 424 20.25 -16.93 -19.31
C PRO A 424 21.63 -16.30 -19.54
N GLU A 425 22.64 -17.08 -19.92
CA GLU A 425 23.98 -16.57 -20.21
C GLU A 425 23.98 -15.65 -21.43
N ASN A 426 23.22 -16.02 -22.46
CA ASN A 426 23.03 -15.18 -23.65
C ASN A 426 22.23 -13.91 -23.33
N LEU A 427 21.27 -14.00 -22.41
CA LEU A 427 20.58 -12.81 -21.89
C LEU A 427 21.58 -11.86 -21.26
N VAL A 428 22.35 -12.28 -20.25
CA VAL A 428 23.33 -11.43 -19.57
C VAL A 428 24.34 -10.84 -20.56
N ALA A 429 24.86 -11.64 -21.50
CA ALA A 429 25.77 -11.16 -22.54
C ALA A 429 25.13 -10.09 -23.45
N SER A 430 23.82 -10.19 -23.72
CA SER A 430 23.08 -9.21 -24.53
C SER A 430 22.82 -7.87 -23.81
N LEU A 431 22.92 -7.86 -22.47
CA LEU A 431 22.65 -6.68 -21.63
C LEU A 431 23.90 -5.81 -21.40
N ILE A 432 25.08 -6.29 -21.80
CA ILE A 432 26.33 -5.52 -21.71
C ILE A 432 26.14 -4.16 -22.41
N PRO A 433 26.27 -3.03 -21.68
CA PRO A 433 25.98 -1.72 -22.22
C PRO A 433 26.85 -1.36 -23.42
N LYS A 434 26.21 -0.84 -24.47
CA LYS A 434 26.89 -0.26 -25.63
C LYS A 434 26.91 1.26 -25.52
N ALA A 435 28.05 1.86 -25.82
CA ALA A 435 28.22 3.30 -25.83
C ALA A 435 27.06 4.02 -26.57
N PRO A 436 26.50 5.09 -26.01
CA PRO A 436 26.97 5.81 -24.81
C PRO A 436 26.36 5.30 -23.48
N CYS A 437 25.71 4.13 -23.44
CA CYS A 437 25.15 3.57 -22.21
C CYS A 437 26.23 3.03 -21.27
N THR A 438 26.01 3.14 -19.96
CA THR A 438 26.86 2.61 -18.87
C THR A 438 26.10 1.56 -18.06
N MET A 439 26.78 0.91 -17.12
CA MET A 439 26.09 0.05 -16.15
C MET A 439 25.23 0.90 -15.22
N ILE A 440 24.17 0.31 -14.68
CA ILE A 440 23.33 0.93 -13.66
C ILE A 440 24.13 1.16 -12.37
N SER A 441 25.06 0.25 -12.05
CA SER A 441 25.98 0.36 -10.92
C SER A 441 26.94 1.57 -11.02
N ASP A 442 27.15 2.12 -12.22
CA ASP A 442 27.98 3.32 -12.44
C ASP A 442 27.26 4.63 -12.07
N ILE A 443 25.95 4.61 -11.77
CA ILE A 443 25.23 5.80 -11.32
C ILE A 443 25.75 6.18 -9.92
N PRO A 444 26.36 7.37 -9.75
CA PRO A 444 26.91 7.75 -8.45
C PRO A 444 25.78 7.93 -7.44
N GLN A 445 25.77 7.08 -6.41
CA GLN A 445 24.81 7.17 -5.30
C GLN A 445 25.30 8.11 -4.21
N ARG A 446 26.62 8.28 -4.13
CA ARG A 446 27.33 9.13 -3.18
C ARG A 446 28.56 9.71 -3.85
N LEU A 447 28.95 10.91 -3.48
CA LEU A 447 30.12 11.58 -4.05
C LEU A 447 30.77 12.51 -3.03
N ASN A 448 32.02 12.88 -3.29
CA ASN A 448 32.73 13.90 -2.55
C ASN A 448 32.85 15.15 -3.41
N VAL A 449 32.55 16.33 -2.86
CA VAL A 449 32.79 17.63 -3.52
C VAL A 449 33.53 18.56 -2.58
N LYS A 450 34.07 19.65 -3.12
CA LYS A 450 34.63 20.72 -2.32
C LYS A 450 34.28 22.09 -2.89
N GLY A 451 34.27 23.11 -2.04
CA GLY A 451 33.98 24.49 -2.41
C GLY A 451 33.70 25.37 -1.20
N GLU A 452 33.34 26.62 -1.47
CA GLU A 452 32.96 27.58 -0.43
C GLU A 452 31.45 27.45 -0.16
N VAL A 453 31.05 27.19 1.09
CA VAL A 453 29.64 27.20 1.48
C VAL A 453 29.21 28.63 1.74
N LYS A 454 28.20 29.10 1.00
CA LYS A 454 27.59 30.43 1.09
C LYS A 454 26.14 30.35 1.53
N GLY A 455 25.69 31.45 2.13
CA GLY A 455 24.38 31.56 2.74
C GLY A 455 24.38 31.04 4.18
N GLN A 456 23.32 31.34 4.91
CA GLN A 456 23.12 30.78 6.24
C GLN A 456 22.64 29.34 6.09
N TRP A 457 23.27 28.40 6.80
CA TRP A 457 22.70 27.07 7.01
C TRP A 457 21.44 27.23 7.85
N GLY A 458 20.29 27.26 7.18
CA GLY A 458 19.06 27.72 7.80
C GLY A 458 17.82 27.22 7.08
N PRO A 459 16.63 27.56 7.59
CA PRO A 459 15.38 27.00 7.13
C PRO A 459 15.16 27.17 5.62
N LEU A 460 14.86 26.05 4.97
CA LEU A 460 14.56 25.91 3.56
C LEU A 460 13.37 24.96 3.43
N SER A 461 12.37 25.32 2.62
CA SER A 461 11.34 24.36 2.25
C SER A 461 11.87 23.47 1.11
N ASN A 462 12.05 22.18 1.37
CA ASN A 462 12.50 21.24 0.35
C ASN A 462 11.41 20.99 -0.70
N HIS A 463 11.71 20.19 -1.73
CA HIS A 463 10.77 19.89 -2.82
C HIS A 463 9.53 19.09 -2.39
N TYR A 464 9.49 18.59 -1.16
CA TYR A 464 8.34 17.94 -0.54
C TYR A 464 7.52 18.87 0.36
N GLY A 465 7.93 20.13 0.52
CA GLY A 465 7.27 21.08 1.42
C GLY A 465 7.64 20.87 2.90
N GLU A 466 8.68 20.09 3.19
CA GLU A 466 9.25 19.92 4.52
C GLU A 466 10.22 21.07 4.83
N GLU A 467 10.21 21.54 6.08
CA GLU A 467 11.21 22.47 6.56
C GLU A 467 12.50 21.72 6.93
N VAL A 468 13.56 22.01 6.18
CA VAL A 468 14.91 21.45 6.37
C VAL A 468 15.91 22.59 6.49
N ARG A 469 17.16 22.30 6.82
CA ARG A 469 18.25 23.26 6.65
C ARG A 469 18.87 23.17 5.26
N GLY A 470 19.21 24.32 4.70
CA GLY A 470 19.80 24.44 3.36
C GLY A 470 20.81 25.57 3.27
N ALA A 471 21.75 25.44 2.33
CA ALA A 471 22.73 26.45 1.95
C ALA A 471 23.14 26.24 0.48
N THR A 472 24.22 26.88 0.03
CA THR A 472 24.75 26.72 -1.32
C THR A 472 26.25 26.50 -1.27
N ILE A 473 26.77 25.51 -2.00
CA ILE A 473 28.22 25.35 -2.22
C ILE A 473 28.62 25.97 -3.56
N VAL A 474 29.75 26.68 -3.57
CA VAL A 474 30.21 27.48 -4.72
C VAL A 474 31.67 27.15 -5.07
N VAL A 475 31.93 26.96 -6.36
CA VAL A 475 33.29 26.91 -6.94
C VAL A 475 33.30 27.72 -8.23
N GLY A 476 34.07 28.83 -8.23
CA GLY A 476 34.06 29.78 -9.33
C GLY A 476 32.66 30.34 -9.58
N SER A 477 32.14 30.16 -10.80
CA SER A 477 30.77 30.55 -11.18
C SER A 477 29.72 29.47 -10.94
N THR A 478 30.13 28.25 -10.54
CA THR A 478 29.20 27.13 -10.35
C THR A 478 28.67 27.14 -8.92
N ASN A 479 27.34 27.08 -8.78
CA ASN A 479 26.67 26.97 -7.50
C ASN A 479 25.76 25.74 -7.49
N VAL A 480 25.72 25.04 -6.36
CA VAL A 480 24.88 23.86 -6.14
C VAL A 480 24.20 24.01 -4.78
N THR A 481 22.89 23.81 -4.73
CA THR A 481 22.15 23.80 -3.46
C THR A 481 22.57 22.58 -2.65
N ILE A 482 22.88 22.81 -1.37
CA ILE A 482 23.06 21.74 -0.38
C ILE A 482 21.92 21.83 0.62
N GLU A 483 21.29 20.71 0.96
CA GLU A 483 20.17 20.67 1.91
C GLU A 483 20.15 19.33 2.65
N GLU A 484 19.47 19.28 3.80
CA GLU A 484 19.26 18.01 4.50
C GLU A 484 18.39 17.08 3.64
N MET A 485 18.69 15.78 3.65
CA MET A 485 17.89 14.76 2.95
C MET A 485 16.47 14.67 3.54
N GLY A 486 16.33 14.91 4.84
CA GLY A 486 15.09 15.12 5.58
C GLY A 486 15.34 16.03 6.78
N ALA A 487 14.29 16.48 7.46
CA ALA A 487 14.47 17.33 8.65
C ALA A 487 15.38 16.63 9.66
N GLU A 488 16.36 17.38 10.20
CA GLU A 488 17.31 16.91 11.21
C GLU A 488 18.20 15.74 10.75
N SER A 489 18.27 15.45 9.44
CA SER A 489 19.13 14.36 8.95
C SER A 489 20.62 14.71 8.97
N PHE A 490 20.99 15.98 9.15
CA PHE A 490 22.39 16.41 9.23
C PHE A 490 22.64 17.31 10.45
N GLY A 491 23.90 17.57 10.77
CA GLY A 491 24.31 18.45 11.86
C GLY A 491 24.50 19.91 11.43
N GLU A 492 25.37 20.61 12.16
CA GLU A 492 25.84 21.96 11.80
C GLU A 492 26.95 21.89 10.75
N ILE A 493 27.02 22.92 9.90
CA ILE A 493 28.12 23.08 8.96
C ILE A 493 29.28 23.79 9.69
N PRO A 494 30.50 23.21 9.71
CA PRO A 494 31.65 23.86 10.33
C PRO A 494 32.01 25.15 9.60
N SER A 495 32.56 26.11 10.33
CA SER A 495 33.10 27.33 9.73
C SER A 495 34.37 27.02 8.93
N GLY A 496 34.50 27.59 7.73
CA GLY A 496 35.70 27.44 6.90
C GLY A 496 35.56 28.14 5.56
N THR A 497 36.68 28.38 4.88
CA THR A 497 36.73 29.02 3.56
C THR A 497 36.50 28.03 2.42
N GLU A 498 37.25 26.93 2.37
CA GLU A 498 37.01 25.82 1.44
C GLU A 498 36.67 24.57 2.26
N LEU A 499 35.45 24.07 2.07
CA LEU A 499 34.94 22.89 2.76
C LEU A 499 34.84 21.73 1.78
N ALA A 500 35.22 20.55 2.24
CA ALA A 500 34.98 19.28 1.60
C ALA A 500 33.71 18.67 2.18
N LEU A 501 32.77 18.35 1.30
CA LEU A 501 31.55 17.61 1.59
C LEU A 501 31.79 16.18 1.12
N LEU A 502 31.85 15.26 2.07
CA LEU A 502 32.15 13.85 1.86
C LEU A 502 30.87 13.02 1.96
N ASP A 503 30.79 12.00 1.11
CA ASP A 503 29.71 11.00 1.10
C ASP A 503 28.29 11.61 0.98
N VAL A 504 28.17 12.65 0.16
CA VAL A 504 26.91 13.36 -0.05
C VAL A 504 26.10 12.73 -1.17
N ALA A 505 24.78 12.69 -1.01
CA ALA A 505 23.89 12.11 -2.01
C ALA A 505 23.59 13.14 -3.12
N PRO A 506 23.91 12.86 -4.40
CA PRO A 506 23.54 13.75 -5.50
C PRO A 506 22.03 13.77 -5.74
N GLY A 507 21.58 14.87 -6.34
CA GLY A 507 20.17 15.16 -6.56
C GLY A 507 19.93 16.01 -7.79
N VAL A 508 18.73 15.90 -8.36
CA VAL A 508 18.24 16.86 -9.37
C VAL A 508 16.81 17.26 -9.01
N TRP A 509 16.60 18.57 -8.91
CA TRP A 509 15.27 19.14 -8.75
C TRP A 509 15.06 20.34 -9.67
N ARG A 510 13.98 20.32 -10.46
CA ARG A 510 13.69 21.34 -11.49
C ARG A 510 14.92 21.65 -12.36
N ARG A 511 15.64 20.60 -12.77
CA ARG A 511 16.88 20.65 -13.58
C ARG A 511 18.07 21.35 -12.91
N MET A 512 18.01 21.60 -11.61
CA MET A 512 19.13 22.09 -10.83
C MET A 512 19.74 20.94 -10.02
N THR A 513 21.06 20.82 -10.08
CA THR A 513 21.83 19.89 -9.24
C THR A 513 21.64 20.27 -7.77
N ARG A 514 21.51 19.25 -6.93
CA ARG A 514 21.45 19.35 -5.48
C ARG A 514 22.37 18.32 -4.85
N LEU A 515 22.77 18.59 -3.61
CA LEU A 515 23.45 17.63 -2.75
C LEU A 515 22.65 17.51 -1.46
N TYR A 516 22.32 16.28 -1.11
CA TYR A 516 21.58 15.95 0.10
C TYR A 516 22.54 15.47 1.18
N LEU A 517 22.42 16.06 2.36
CA LEU A 517 23.21 15.75 3.55
C LEU A 517 22.38 14.88 4.50
N ASP A 518 22.98 13.79 4.98
CA ASP A 518 22.40 12.90 5.98
C ASP A 518 23.46 12.39 6.97
N GLU A 519 23.14 11.41 7.80
CA GLU A 519 24.04 10.94 8.86
C GLU A 519 25.35 10.28 8.35
N HIS A 520 25.43 9.94 7.05
CA HIS A 520 26.66 9.44 6.41
C HIS A 520 27.53 10.56 5.88
N SER A 521 26.93 11.71 5.60
CA SER A 521 27.63 12.87 5.09
C SER A 521 28.55 13.45 6.16
N SER A 522 29.73 13.91 5.76
CA SER A 522 30.60 14.69 6.66
C SER A 522 31.15 15.92 5.97
N ILE A 523 31.30 17.00 6.74
CA ILE A 523 31.86 18.24 6.24
C ILE A 523 33.08 18.59 7.06
N LYS A 524 34.20 18.84 6.37
CA LYS A 524 35.48 19.19 6.98
C LYS A 524 36.18 20.27 6.16
N PRO A 525 37.09 21.06 6.75
CA PRO A 525 37.98 21.91 5.97
C PRO A 525 38.73 21.07 4.93
N ALA A 526 38.73 21.52 3.67
CA ALA A 526 39.35 20.77 2.58
C ALA A 526 40.87 20.57 2.78
N SER A 527 41.50 21.44 3.56
CA SER A 527 42.91 21.37 3.94
C SER A 527 43.26 20.20 4.87
N GLU A 528 42.29 19.60 5.54
CA GLU A 528 42.49 18.47 6.46
C GLU A 528 42.46 17.10 5.74
N LEU A 529 42.25 17.09 4.43
CA LEU A 529 42.03 15.88 3.66
C LEU A 529 43.15 15.72 2.63
N GLU A 530 43.79 14.55 2.67
CA GLU A 530 44.75 14.09 1.68
C GLU A 530 44.15 12.89 0.93
N ASP A 531 44.52 12.71 -0.34
CA ASP A 531 44.17 11.54 -1.15
C ASP A 531 42.66 11.24 -1.36
N ILE A 532 41.80 12.28 -1.36
CA ILE A 532 40.38 12.15 -1.71
C ILE A 532 40.11 12.59 -3.15
N GLU A 533 39.41 11.75 -3.90
CA GLU A 533 38.88 12.11 -5.22
C GLU A 533 37.61 12.98 -5.08
N PHE A 534 37.64 14.16 -5.68
CA PHE A 534 36.51 15.11 -5.66
C PHE A 534 35.85 15.22 -7.03
N THR A 535 34.53 15.07 -7.04
CA THR A 535 33.69 15.40 -8.19
C THR A 535 33.62 16.93 -8.35
N ARG A 536 33.91 17.43 -9.55
CA ARG A 536 33.73 18.86 -9.85
C ARG A 536 32.23 19.20 -9.84
N LEU A 537 31.84 20.29 -9.18
CA LEU A 537 30.41 20.68 -9.07
C LEU A 537 29.68 20.73 -10.43
N GLY A 538 30.33 21.25 -11.47
CA GLY A 538 29.75 21.34 -12.82
C GLY A 538 29.69 20.01 -13.59
N LEU A 539 30.29 18.94 -13.07
CA LEU A 539 30.31 17.60 -13.66
C LEU A 539 29.46 16.59 -12.90
N ILE A 540 28.74 17.01 -11.85
CA ILE A 540 27.80 16.13 -11.14
C ILE A 540 26.76 15.62 -12.15
N PRO A 541 26.63 14.30 -12.34
CA PRO A 541 25.71 13.75 -13.34
C PRO A 541 24.26 14.12 -13.05
N THR A 542 23.60 14.71 -14.05
CA THR A 542 22.16 15.03 -13.99
C THR A 542 21.34 14.15 -14.94
N LYS A 543 22.02 13.36 -15.76
CA LYS A 543 21.42 12.46 -16.76
C LYS A 543 22.16 11.14 -16.79
N ALA A 544 21.46 10.10 -17.23
CA ALA A 544 22.03 8.78 -17.46
C ALA A 544 21.69 8.26 -18.86
N ASN A 545 22.62 7.48 -19.40
CA ASN A 545 22.41 6.64 -20.58
C ASN A 545 22.51 5.20 -20.11
N LEU A 546 21.43 4.44 -20.22
CA LEU A 546 21.37 3.08 -19.66
C LEU A 546 20.82 2.12 -20.70
N SER A 547 21.12 0.85 -20.53
CA SER A 547 20.49 -0.23 -21.28
C SER A 547 20.20 -1.40 -20.38
N GLY A 548 19.13 -2.13 -20.66
CA GLY A 548 18.76 -3.28 -19.86
C GLY A 548 17.46 -3.92 -20.34
N GLN A 549 17.11 -5.05 -19.76
CA GLN A 549 15.83 -5.71 -19.98
C GLN A 549 14.78 -5.14 -19.04
N VAL A 550 13.57 -4.89 -19.54
CA VAL A 550 12.43 -4.56 -18.71
C VAL A 550 12.00 -5.80 -17.91
N VAL A 551 12.07 -5.72 -16.58
CA VAL A 551 11.76 -6.84 -15.66
C VAL A 551 10.51 -6.62 -14.82
N SER A 552 9.97 -5.41 -14.80
CA SER A 552 8.75 -5.06 -14.09
C SER A 552 8.07 -3.85 -14.73
N ARG A 553 6.75 -3.80 -14.63
CA ARG A 553 5.90 -2.71 -15.12
C ARG A 553 4.86 -2.35 -14.07
N GLY A 554 4.47 -1.08 -14.04
CA GLY A 554 3.42 -0.61 -13.14
C GLY A 554 3.01 0.82 -13.44
N GLY A 555 1.96 1.27 -12.77
CA GLY A 555 1.45 2.61 -12.96
C GLY A 555 0.42 2.95 -11.91
N HIS A 556 0.25 4.26 -11.69
CA HIS A 556 -0.75 4.78 -10.78
C HIS A 556 -1.32 6.06 -11.37
N SER A 557 -2.57 6.34 -11.03
CA SER A 557 -3.21 7.62 -11.32
C SER A 557 -4.11 8.00 -10.16
N GLY A 558 -4.50 9.27 -10.11
CA GLY A 558 -5.41 9.76 -9.11
C GLY A 558 -5.62 11.26 -9.24
N VAL A 559 -6.27 11.83 -8.23
CA VAL A 559 -6.50 13.27 -8.12
C VAL A 559 -5.84 13.76 -6.84
N ASN A 560 -5.07 14.85 -6.91
CA ASN A 560 -4.42 15.40 -5.73
C ASN A 560 -5.40 16.23 -4.88
N VAL A 561 -4.95 16.66 -3.70
CA VAL A 561 -5.75 17.49 -2.77
C VAL A 561 -6.25 18.82 -3.36
N ARG A 562 -5.69 19.28 -4.49
CA ARG A 562 -6.11 20.47 -5.22
C ARG A 562 -7.06 20.17 -6.38
N GLY A 563 -7.56 18.93 -6.49
CA GLY A 563 -8.45 18.50 -7.58
C GLY A 563 -7.74 18.26 -8.92
N LYS A 564 -6.39 18.30 -8.98
CA LYS A 564 -5.66 18.11 -10.23
C LYS A 564 -5.38 16.62 -10.46
N PRO A 565 -5.75 16.07 -11.63
CA PRO A 565 -5.42 14.69 -11.97
C PRO A 565 -3.91 14.53 -12.16
N TRP A 566 -3.40 13.36 -11.80
CA TRP A 566 -2.03 12.95 -12.01
C TRP A 566 -1.98 11.51 -12.50
N SER A 567 -0.97 11.21 -13.30
CA SER A 567 -0.69 9.87 -13.79
C SER A 567 0.80 9.62 -13.80
N MET A 568 1.16 8.37 -13.54
CA MET A 568 2.52 7.87 -13.51
C MET A 568 2.53 6.47 -14.12
N SER A 569 3.49 6.20 -15.00
CA SER A 569 3.83 4.85 -15.44
C SER A 569 5.29 4.59 -15.11
N THR A 570 5.59 3.37 -14.69
CA THR A 570 6.90 2.91 -14.30
C THR A 570 7.27 1.64 -15.06
N CYS A 571 8.55 1.45 -15.29
CA CYS A 571 9.15 0.16 -15.56
C CYS A 571 10.43 0.02 -14.74
N HIS A 572 10.93 -1.20 -14.60
CA HIS A 572 12.25 -1.45 -14.03
C HIS A 572 13.10 -2.11 -15.09
N ILE A 573 14.33 -1.62 -15.26
CA ILE A 573 15.30 -2.23 -16.15
C ILE A 573 16.39 -2.92 -15.33
N TRP A 574 16.83 -4.07 -15.81
CA TRP A 574 17.93 -4.85 -15.27
C TRP A 574 19.04 -4.99 -16.33
N ASP A 575 20.28 -4.72 -15.96
CA ASP A 575 21.45 -4.75 -16.87
C ASP A 575 22.28 -6.04 -16.76
N GLY A 576 21.80 -7.03 -15.99
CA GLY A 576 22.57 -8.24 -15.65
C GLY A 576 23.11 -8.23 -14.22
N GLU A 577 23.18 -7.06 -13.59
CA GLU A 577 23.72 -6.90 -12.23
C GLU A 577 22.76 -6.11 -11.34
N SER A 578 22.35 -4.92 -11.78
CA SER A 578 21.61 -3.95 -11.00
C SER A 578 20.24 -3.65 -11.61
N VAL A 579 19.29 -3.26 -10.76
CA VAL A 579 17.93 -2.88 -11.17
C VAL A 579 17.70 -1.42 -10.85
N VAL A 580 17.18 -0.66 -11.80
CA VAL A 580 16.75 0.73 -11.58
C VAL A 580 15.32 0.95 -12.06
N GLU A 581 14.58 1.77 -11.32
CA GLU A 581 13.27 2.19 -11.74
C GLU A 581 13.37 3.33 -12.76
N VAL A 582 12.61 3.19 -13.84
CA VAL A 582 12.37 4.20 -14.85
C VAL A 582 10.93 4.69 -14.73
N VAL A 583 10.72 6.00 -14.68
CA VAL A 583 9.38 6.60 -14.48
C VAL A 583 9.06 7.65 -15.53
N ALA A 584 7.79 7.70 -15.92
CA ALA A 584 7.20 8.75 -16.73
C ALA A 584 5.97 9.32 -16.04
N PHE A 585 5.85 10.65 -15.99
CA PHE A 585 4.73 11.37 -15.37
C PHE A 585 3.94 12.16 -16.42
N GLY A 586 2.61 12.13 -16.33
CA GLY A 586 1.73 12.97 -17.16
C GLY A 586 2.08 12.89 -18.65
N SER A 587 2.39 14.04 -19.26
CA SER A 587 2.69 14.12 -20.70
C SER A 587 3.99 13.42 -21.13
N ALA A 588 4.87 13.05 -20.18
CA ALA A 588 6.06 12.26 -20.47
C ALA A 588 5.76 10.77 -20.71
N ILE A 589 4.52 10.32 -20.42
CA ILE A 589 4.06 8.97 -20.73
C ILE A 589 3.80 8.89 -22.24
N THR A 590 4.87 8.68 -23.01
CA THR A 590 4.80 8.55 -24.48
C THR A 590 4.20 7.21 -24.88
N ARG A 591 3.72 7.12 -26.13
CA ARG A 591 3.24 5.85 -26.71
C ARG A 591 4.30 4.75 -26.61
N THR A 592 5.54 5.05 -26.95
CA THR A 592 6.67 4.11 -26.83
C THR A 592 6.83 3.59 -25.40
N PHE A 593 6.72 4.46 -24.39
CA PHE A 593 6.83 4.04 -22.99
C PHE A 593 5.62 3.23 -22.52
N GLN A 594 4.42 3.50 -23.05
CA GLN A 594 3.22 2.71 -22.75
C GLN A 594 3.29 1.30 -23.33
N GLU A 595 3.81 1.17 -24.54
CA GLU A 595 3.91 -0.10 -25.27
C GLU A 595 5.01 -1.04 -24.73
N LEU A 596 5.89 -0.57 -23.83
CA LEU A 596 6.91 -1.39 -23.18
C LEU A 596 6.29 -2.59 -22.43
N LYS A 597 6.87 -3.77 -22.69
CA LYS A 597 6.53 -5.05 -22.07
C LYS A 597 7.69 -5.57 -21.24
N VAL A 598 7.37 -6.36 -20.23
CA VAL A 598 8.39 -7.17 -19.54
C VAL A 598 9.00 -8.14 -20.56
N GLY A 599 10.32 -8.19 -20.62
CA GLY A 599 11.09 -8.92 -21.62
C GLY A 599 11.78 -8.01 -22.65
N ASP A 600 11.23 -6.83 -22.95
CA ASP A 600 11.82 -5.89 -23.92
C ASP A 600 13.24 -5.47 -23.48
N ILE A 601 14.17 -5.40 -24.43
CA ILE A 601 15.49 -4.81 -24.19
C ILE A 601 15.45 -3.36 -24.63
N VAL A 602 15.78 -2.45 -23.72
CA VAL A 602 15.69 -1.01 -23.95
C VAL A 602 17.04 -0.32 -23.83
N ARG A 603 17.24 0.72 -24.63
CA ARG A 603 18.28 1.74 -24.42
C ARG A 603 17.60 3.06 -24.14
N ILE A 604 18.00 3.69 -23.04
CA ILE A 604 17.46 4.94 -22.55
C ILE A 604 18.59 5.96 -22.63
N LEU A 605 18.42 6.98 -23.46
CA LEU A 605 19.44 8.00 -23.69
C LEU A 605 18.98 9.35 -23.14
N ALA A 606 19.89 10.03 -22.45
CA ALA A 606 19.71 11.35 -21.88
C ALA A 606 18.47 11.47 -20.97
N ALA A 607 18.15 10.41 -20.23
CA ALA A 607 17.12 10.45 -19.20
C ALA A 607 17.60 11.22 -17.97
N GLU A 608 16.70 11.96 -17.33
CA GLU A 608 17.03 12.74 -16.13
C GLU A 608 17.26 11.78 -14.96
N LEU A 609 18.33 11.98 -14.19
CA LEU A 609 18.54 11.28 -12.93
C LEU A 609 17.67 11.92 -11.84
N GLY A 610 17.04 11.08 -11.02
CA GLY A 610 16.32 11.48 -9.83
C GLY A 610 16.63 10.51 -8.70
N TRP A 611 16.28 10.90 -7.48
CA TRP A 611 16.39 10.04 -6.30
C TRP A 611 15.02 9.95 -5.66
N ARG A 612 14.61 8.73 -5.33
CA ARG A 612 13.41 8.48 -4.56
C ARG A 612 13.80 7.74 -3.29
N ASP A 613 13.73 8.46 -2.17
CA ASP A 613 14.10 7.95 -0.86
C ASP A 613 15.50 7.29 -0.84
N GLY A 614 16.50 8.03 -1.33
CA GLY A 614 17.89 7.60 -1.38
C GLY A 614 18.26 6.69 -2.56
N VAL A 615 17.28 6.04 -3.17
CA VAL A 615 17.53 5.14 -4.32
C VAL A 615 17.51 5.91 -5.64
N PRO A 616 18.48 5.69 -6.54
CA PRO A 616 18.45 6.23 -7.89
C PRO A 616 17.18 5.83 -8.65
N GLN A 617 16.70 6.77 -9.45
CA GLN A 617 15.59 6.62 -10.37
C GLN A 617 15.92 7.35 -11.66
N VAL A 618 15.44 6.82 -12.76
CA VAL A 618 15.59 7.41 -14.09
C VAL A 618 14.25 8.00 -14.51
N ARG A 619 14.20 9.29 -14.86
CA ARG A 619 12.98 9.99 -15.24
C ARG A 619 12.98 10.28 -16.73
N ILE A 620 11.88 9.89 -17.39
CA ILE A 620 11.65 10.20 -18.79
C ILE A 620 11.22 11.66 -18.92
N ASP A 621 11.96 12.45 -19.70
CA ASP A 621 11.57 13.77 -20.18
C ASP A 621 11.14 13.65 -21.64
N GLN A 622 9.93 14.13 -21.95
CA GLN A 622 9.32 13.99 -23.27
C GLN A 622 10.15 14.59 -24.42
N ARG A 623 10.99 15.60 -24.14
CA ARG A 623 11.74 16.34 -25.16
C ARG A 623 13.18 15.86 -25.29
N ASN A 624 13.77 15.41 -24.18
CA ASN A 624 15.20 15.12 -24.09
C ASN A 624 15.51 13.63 -24.09
N THR A 625 14.60 12.80 -23.57
CA THR A 625 14.86 11.36 -23.44
C THR A 625 14.52 10.63 -24.73
N ARG A 626 15.48 9.85 -25.24
CA ARG A 626 15.27 8.95 -26.37
C ARG A 626 15.22 7.52 -25.87
N LEU A 627 14.19 6.78 -26.28
CA LEU A 627 14.02 5.36 -26.01
C LEU A 627 14.22 4.57 -27.29
N GLU A 628 15.10 3.57 -27.26
CA GLU A 628 15.27 2.57 -28.31
C GLU A 628 14.84 1.23 -27.75
N VAL A 629 13.88 0.56 -28.39
CA VAL A 629 13.28 -0.68 -27.89
C VAL A 629 13.55 -1.81 -28.88
N LYS A 630 14.00 -2.94 -28.36
CA LYS A 630 14.05 -4.22 -29.06
C LYS A 630 13.07 -5.16 -28.38
N HIS A 631 12.03 -5.51 -29.13
CA HIS A 631 10.99 -6.47 -28.71
C HIS A 631 11.49 -7.90 -28.74
#